data_AF-A0A1Q3E4F6-F1
#
_entry.id   AF-A0A1Q3E4F6-F1
#
_cell.length_a   1.000
_cell.length_b   1.000
_cell.length_c   1.000
_cell.angle_alpha   90.00
_cell.angle_beta   90.00
_cell.angle_gamma   90.00
#
_symmetry.space_group_name_H-M   'P 1'
#
loop_
_entity.id
_entity.type
_entity.pdbx_description
1 polymer ?
#
loop_
_entity_poly.entity_id
_entity_poly.type
_entity_poly.pdbx_seq_one_letter_code
_entity_poly.pdbx_strand_id
1 'polypeptide(L)'
;MVTYAKAHVRAFTESNIKAAFSKTGIVPFNPNVVSEQAMAPSLETSTSTTRLMPLGVASPVQEISMLISAHQQLKRKAAEMDNSPNDSEPHTPTASPSRRARMTSVANSLSRLSSTSASFLVSSSPIRSTSHLPQLTTTLISPPRNHDAQLLAHKPKTEYEAQLQAALLRSNNQINLQNETLRAMQAQNILQNWYAKEIRGQLEYKEEKANAKKSTRLHVDGRAKLLTSDEFTTLVEQASTKKAEEAAELSRKSDARVTANARLATAMIQYDADVKSVEGKNEQTIAEWEASVQEWEVERDLARTEQRKAAWTKPLKPTYASGMLLKPPPKPKLSDFLSTQRIAPSNNRNSTTKSTEDGSDAESDKGSDGKEYTDEGSGSDAEGDGSDA
;
A
#
# COMPACT_ATOMS: atom_id res chain seq x y z
N MET A 1 -30.29 17.06 7.84
CA MET A 1 -29.75 17.82 6.69
C MET A 1 -30.82 18.33 5.71
N VAL A 2 -32.08 17.85 5.74
CA VAL A 2 -33.18 18.34 4.87
C VAL A 2 -33.50 19.83 5.09
N THR A 3 -33.21 20.37 6.27
CA THR A 3 -33.42 21.78 6.61
C THR A 3 -32.46 22.73 5.88
N TYR A 4 -31.19 22.33 5.69
CA TYR A 4 -30.20 23.18 5.01
C TYR A 4 -30.50 23.31 3.53
N ALA A 5 -30.81 22.20 2.84
CA ALA A 5 -31.16 22.24 1.41
C ALA A 5 -32.38 23.15 1.13
N LYS A 6 -33.42 23.06 1.97
CA LYS A 6 -34.61 23.95 1.83
C LYS A 6 -34.29 25.42 2.11
N ALA A 7 -33.44 25.71 3.09
CA ALA A 7 -33.01 27.07 3.39
C ALA A 7 -32.11 27.64 2.28
N HIS A 8 -31.22 26.81 1.73
CA HIS A 8 -30.32 27.16 0.63
C HIS A 8 -31.11 27.53 -0.64
N VAL A 9 -32.06 26.70 -1.05
CA VAL A 9 -32.95 27.00 -2.19
C VAL A 9 -33.77 28.27 -1.96
N ARG A 10 -34.26 28.51 -0.73
CA ARG A 10 -34.97 29.74 -0.39
C ARG A 10 -34.08 30.98 -0.38
N ALA A 11 -32.79 30.83 -0.08
CA ALA A 11 -31.83 31.93 -0.07
C ALA A 11 -31.34 32.31 -1.47
N PHE A 12 -31.45 31.42 -2.46
CA PHE A 12 -31.10 31.66 -3.86
C PHE A 12 -32.17 32.49 -4.59
N THR A 13 -32.34 33.73 -4.15
CA THR A 13 -33.16 34.74 -4.85
C THR A 13 -32.26 35.67 -5.66
N GLU A 14 -32.79 36.20 -6.76
CA GLU A 14 -32.08 37.16 -7.61
C GLU A 14 -31.54 38.36 -6.80
N SER A 15 -32.34 38.86 -5.84
CA SER A 15 -31.95 39.94 -4.93
C SER A 15 -30.72 39.58 -4.09
N ASN A 16 -30.66 38.36 -3.54
CA ASN A 16 -29.54 37.92 -2.72
C ASN A 16 -28.27 37.71 -3.55
N ILE A 17 -28.41 37.19 -4.78
CA ILE A 17 -27.30 37.01 -5.72
C ILE A 17 -26.71 38.38 -6.11
N LYS A 18 -27.57 39.33 -6.49
CA LYS A 18 -27.16 40.72 -6.79
C LYS A 18 -26.49 41.40 -5.60
N ALA A 19 -27.04 41.22 -4.39
CA ALA A 19 -26.45 41.76 -3.17
C ALA A 19 -25.07 41.14 -2.86
N ALA A 20 -24.90 39.84 -3.11
CA ALA A 20 -23.62 39.16 -2.93
C ALA A 20 -22.55 39.70 -3.89
N PHE A 21 -22.86 39.82 -5.19
CA PHE A 21 -21.93 40.40 -6.17
C PHE A 21 -21.62 41.87 -5.90
N SER A 22 -22.62 42.66 -5.50
CA SER A 22 -22.41 44.06 -5.10
C SER A 22 -21.46 44.18 -3.91
N LYS A 23 -21.54 43.25 -2.95
CA LYS A 23 -20.68 43.26 -1.74
C LYS A 23 -19.28 42.72 -2.00
N THR A 24 -19.12 41.75 -2.89
CA THR A 24 -17.80 41.21 -3.26
C THR A 24 -17.06 42.09 -4.26
N GLY A 25 -17.75 43.01 -4.95
CA GLY A 25 -17.17 43.89 -5.97
C GLY A 25 -16.80 43.16 -7.26
N ILE A 26 -17.22 41.90 -7.41
CA ILE A 26 -16.95 41.09 -8.60
C ILE A 26 -18.04 41.39 -9.62
N VAL A 27 -17.70 42.17 -10.65
CA VAL A 27 -18.59 42.47 -11.78
C VAL A 27 -18.08 41.72 -13.00
N PRO A 28 -18.90 40.86 -13.64
CA PRO A 28 -18.52 40.21 -14.90
C PRO A 28 -18.22 41.27 -15.96
N PHE A 29 -17.05 41.16 -16.61
CA PHE A 29 -16.60 42.12 -17.63
C PHE A 29 -17.57 42.21 -18.83
N ASN A 30 -18.31 41.13 -19.11
CA ASN A 30 -19.39 41.13 -20.10
C ASN A 30 -20.65 40.48 -19.50
N PRO A 31 -21.67 41.27 -19.13
CA PRO A 31 -22.89 40.75 -18.50
C PRO A 31 -23.73 39.88 -19.43
N ASN A 32 -23.57 40.02 -20.76
CA ASN A 32 -24.37 39.29 -21.74
C ASN A 32 -23.87 37.85 -21.98
N VAL A 33 -22.72 37.47 -21.41
CA VAL A 33 -22.15 36.11 -21.56
C VAL A 33 -22.84 35.09 -20.64
N VAL A 34 -23.44 35.54 -19.54
CA VAL A 34 -24.15 34.65 -18.62
C VAL A 34 -25.62 34.56 -19.07
N SER A 35 -25.94 33.52 -19.82
CA SER A 35 -27.34 33.24 -20.20
C SER A 35 -28.18 32.89 -18.97
N GLU A 36 -29.50 33.10 -19.03
CA GLU A 36 -30.42 32.73 -17.95
C GLU A 36 -30.32 31.22 -17.60
N GLN A 37 -30.00 30.39 -18.60
CA GLN A 37 -29.74 28.97 -18.43
C GLN A 37 -28.43 28.69 -17.66
N ALA A 38 -27.42 29.55 -17.78
CA ALA A 38 -26.20 29.51 -16.96
C ALA A 38 -26.40 30.09 -15.54
N MET A 39 -27.48 30.85 -15.32
CA MET A 39 -27.91 31.32 -13.99
C MET A 39 -28.81 30.31 -13.26
N ALA A 40 -29.20 29.21 -13.91
CA ALA A 40 -29.93 28.15 -13.23
C ALA A 40 -29.05 27.64 -12.06
N PRO A 41 -29.61 27.54 -10.84
CA PRO A 41 -28.85 27.02 -9.69
C PRO A 41 -28.30 25.66 -10.10
N SER A 42 -27.00 25.44 -9.89
CA SER A 42 -26.40 24.15 -10.15
C SER A 42 -27.25 23.11 -9.45
N LEU A 43 -27.79 22.14 -10.21
CA LEU A 43 -28.41 20.97 -9.61
C LEU A 43 -27.41 20.44 -8.58
N GLU A 44 -27.87 20.08 -7.38
CA GLU A 44 -27.03 19.59 -6.27
C GLU A 44 -26.37 18.23 -6.56
N THR A 45 -25.84 18.02 -7.76
CA THR A 45 -25.00 16.88 -8.15
C THR A 45 -23.68 16.88 -7.37
N SER A 46 -23.29 18.01 -6.78
CA SER A 46 -22.09 18.15 -5.95
C SER A 46 -22.39 17.99 -4.45
N THR A 47 -23.07 16.91 -4.06
CA THR A 47 -23.04 16.41 -2.67
C THR A 47 -22.23 15.13 -2.52
N SER A 48 -21.69 14.57 -3.61
CA SER A 48 -20.81 13.40 -3.56
C SER A 48 -19.52 13.63 -2.78
N THR A 49 -19.02 14.85 -2.67
CA THR A 49 -17.84 15.17 -1.84
C THR A 49 -18.14 15.27 -0.34
N THR A 50 -19.42 15.38 0.08
CA THR A 50 -19.78 15.46 1.52
C THR A 50 -20.17 14.09 2.11
N ARG A 51 -20.26 13.02 1.30
CA ARG A 51 -20.32 11.64 1.82
C ARG A 51 -18.95 11.05 2.21
N LEU A 52 -17.88 11.83 2.04
CA LEU A 52 -16.62 11.68 2.78
C LEU A 52 -16.69 12.29 4.19
N MET A 53 -17.89 12.66 4.69
CA MET A 53 -18.05 12.80 6.13
C MET A 53 -17.53 11.52 6.80
N PRO A 54 -16.70 11.63 7.85
CA PRO A 54 -16.28 10.46 8.59
C PRO A 54 -17.56 9.71 8.96
N LEU A 55 -17.73 8.51 8.38
CA LEU A 55 -18.75 7.57 8.81
C LEU A 55 -18.70 7.64 10.32
N GLY A 56 -19.78 8.10 10.96
CA GLY A 56 -19.82 8.22 12.40
C GLY A 56 -19.42 6.87 12.94
N VAL A 57 -18.17 6.75 13.40
CA VAL A 57 -17.65 5.48 13.92
C VAL A 57 -18.67 5.07 14.96
N ALA A 58 -19.20 3.85 14.83
CA ALA A 58 -20.40 3.43 15.56
C ALA A 58 -20.37 3.93 17.02
N SER A 59 -21.50 4.40 17.54
CA SER A 59 -21.65 5.08 18.85
C SER A 59 -20.68 4.62 19.95
N PRO A 60 -20.43 3.31 20.16
CA PRO A 60 -19.48 2.86 21.18
C PRO A 60 -18.03 3.33 20.97
N VAL A 61 -17.55 3.42 19.73
CA VAL A 61 -16.18 3.88 19.42
C VAL A 61 -16.06 5.38 19.64
N GLN A 62 -17.10 6.17 19.31
CA GLN A 62 -17.14 7.60 19.64
C GLN A 62 -17.16 7.82 21.15
N GLU A 63 -17.98 7.05 21.88
CA GLU A 63 -18.03 7.13 23.33
C GLU A 63 -16.67 6.78 23.95
N ILE A 64 -16.02 5.69 23.52
CA ILE A 64 -14.68 5.31 23.98
C ILE A 64 -13.65 6.38 23.62
N SER A 65 -13.69 6.93 22.40
CA SER A 65 -12.77 7.98 21.98
C SER A 65 -12.94 9.25 22.82
N MET A 66 -14.18 9.72 23.02
CA MET A 66 -14.49 10.83 23.92
C MET A 66 -14.04 10.55 25.36
N LEU A 67 -14.23 9.33 25.85
CA LEU A 67 -13.80 8.90 27.18
C LEU A 67 -12.28 8.97 27.34
N ILE A 68 -11.54 8.47 26.34
CA ILE A 68 -10.07 8.46 26.32
C ILE A 68 -9.56 9.91 26.27
N SER A 69 -10.13 10.74 25.39
CA SER A 69 -9.75 12.16 25.29
C SER A 69 -10.03 12.92 26.59
N ALA A 70 -11.20 12.72 27.19
CA ALA A 70 -11.55 13.33 28.49
C ALA A 70 -10.59 12.88 29.61
N HIS A 71 -10.23 11.59 29.64
CA HIS A 71 -9.26 11.07 30.61
C HIS A 71 -7.87 11.69 30.42
N GLN A 72 -7.39 11.81 29.17
CA GLN A 72 -6.09 12.43 28.87
C GLN A 72 -6.05 13.91 29.28
N GLN A 73 -7.13 14.65 29.05
CA GLN A 73 -7.24 16.04 29.48
C GLN A 73 -7.20 16.18 31.01
N LEU A 74 -7.94 15.33 31.73
CA LEU A 74 -7.91 15.32 33.20
C LEU A 74 -6.51 14.99 33.74
N LYS A 75 -5.81 14.03 33.12
CA LYS A 75 -4.41 13.70 33.49
C LYS A 75 -3.46 14.88 33.29
N ARG A 76 -3.56 15.59 32.16
CA ARG A 76 -2.73 16.79 31.89
C ARG A 76 -2.99 17.87 32.93
N LYS A 77 -4.27 18.15 33.21
CA LYS A 77 -4.65 19.14 34.22
C LYS A 77 -4.18 18.77 35.63
N ALA A 78 -4.22 17.49 36.00
CA ALA A 78 -3.70 17.03 37.28
C ALA A 78 -2.17 17.20 37.37
N ALA A 79 -1.43 16.90 36.30
CA ALA A 79 0.02 17.11 36.24
C ALA A 79 0.41 18.60 36.25
N GLU A 80 -0.44 19.48 35.72
CA GLU A 80 -0.26 20.94 35.81
C GLU A 80 -0.50 21.46 37.24
N MET A 81 -1.49 20.91 37.96
CA MET A 81 -1.76 21.30 39.36
C MET A 81 -0.66 20.86 40.33
N ASP A 82 0.00 19.73 40.07
CA ASP A 82 1.09 19.21 40.89
C ASP A 82 2.41 19.99 40.69
N ASN A 83 2.54 20.70 39.56
CA ASN A 83 3.69 21.55 39.24
C ASN A 83 3.47 23.03 39.57
N SER A 84 2.37 23.40 40.22
CA SER A 84 2.17 24.77 40.69
C SER A 84 2.77 24.91 42.10
N PRO A 85 3.92 25.58 42.27
CA PRO A 85 4.46 25.84 43.59
C PRO A 85 3.57 26.91 44.24
N ASN A 86 2.69 26.52 45.15
CA ASN A 86 1.94 27.53 45.90
C ASN A 86 1.84 27.19 47.39
N ASP A 87 2.60 27.99 48.15
CA ASP A 87 2.44 28.30 49.56
C ASP A 87 1.04 28.86 49.82
N SER A 88 0.06 28.04 50.19
CA SER A 88 -1.16 28.53 50.86
C SER A 88 -1.85 27.43 51.66
N GLU A 89 -2.21 27.80 52.89
CA GLU A 89 -2.78 27.00 53.98
C GLU A 89 -4.02 26.13 53.67
N PRO A 90 -4.28 25.09 54.51
CA PRO A 90 -5.28 24.06 54.25
C PRO A 90 -6.71 24.49 54.59
N HIS A 91 -7.51 24.82 53.58
CA HIS A 91 -8.97 24.82 53.70
C HIS A 91 -9.58 23.58 53.04
N THR A 92 -10.21 22.73 53.85
CA THR A 92 -10.86 21.48 53.46
C THR A 92 -12.25 21.75 52.89
N PRO A 93 -12.52 21.49 51.59
CA PRO A 93 -13.86 21.57 51.04
C PRO A 93 -14.58 20.22 51.24
N THR A 94 -15.69 20.24 51.98
CA THR A 94 -16.60 19.11 52.18
C THR A 94 -17.24 18.70 50.84
N ALA A 95 -16.73 17.63 50.22
CA ALA A 95 -17.14 17.19 48.89
C ALA A 95 -18.46 16.41 48.90
N SER A 96 -19.39 16.83 48.03
CA SER A 96 -20.73 16.25 47.88
C SER A 96 -20.70 14.84 47.23
N PRO A 97 -21.45 13.85 47.77
CA PRO A 97 -21.30 12.42 47.41
C PRO A 97 -21.77 12.04 45.99
N SER A 98 -22.54 12.87 45.30
CA SER A 98 -23.14 12.50 44.00
C SER A 98 -22.16 12.42 42.82
N ARG A 99 -20.94 12.97 42.93
CA ARG A 99 -19.96 12.98 41.82
C ARG A 99 -19.05 11.74 41.76
N ARG A 100 -18.94 10.97 42.85
CA ARG A 100 -18.07 9.78 42.93
C ARG A 100 -18.58 8.59 42.10
N ALA A 101 -19.90 8.45 41.93
CA ALA A 101 -20.49 7.26 41.32
C ALA A 101 -20.25 7.14 39.79
N ARG A 102 -20.00 8.23 39.05
CA ARG A 102 -19.77 8.16 37.59
C ARG A 102 -18.31 7.92 37.18
N MET A 103 -17.34 8.18 38.06
CA MET A 103 -15.92 7.98 37.72
C MET A 103 -15.46 6.53 37.79
N THR A 104 -16.16 5.68 38.56
CA THR A 104 -15.79 4.27 38.76
C THR A 104 -15.93 3.45 37.48
N SER A 105 -16.95 3.70 36.64
CA SER A 105 -17.13 2.96 35.39
C SER A 105 -15.98 3.19 34.41
N VAL A 106 -15.49 4.42 34.30
CA VAL A 106 -14.39 4.78 33.39
C VAL A 106 -13.07 4.21 33.87
N ALA A 107 -12.79 4.37 35.16
CA ALA A 107 -11.60 3.82 35.79
C ALA A 107 -11.53 2.29 35.62
N ASN A 108 -12.66 1.60 35.79
CA ASN A 108 -12.75 0.15 35.58
C ASN A 108 -12.50 -0.23 34.12
N SER A 109 -13.06 0.48 33.14
CA SER A 109 -12.79 0.23 31.72
C SER A 109 -11.32 0.46 31.34
N LEU A 110 -10.71 1.54 31.84
CA LEU A 110 -9.28 1.83 31.63
C LEU A 110 -8.39 0.79 32.31
N SER A 111 -8.75 0.34 33.51
CA SER A 111 -8.04 -0.75 34.21
C SER A 111 -8.11 -2.06 33.41
N ARG A 112 -9.28 -2.40 32.87
CA ARG A 112 -9.43 -3.58 32.00
C ARG A 112 -8.63 -3.42 30.70
N LEU A 113 -8.59 -2.22 30.11
CA LEU A 113 -7.78 -1.96 28.93
C LEU A 113 -6.27 -2.09 29.23
N SER A 114 -5.83 -1.66 30.41
CA SER A 114 -4.44 -1.78 30.87
C SER A 114 -3.96 -3.23 31.04
N SER A 115 -4.89 -4.18 31.23
CA SER A 115 -4.59 -5.62 31.28
C SER A 115 -4.64 -6.31 29.90
N THR A 116 -4.88 -5.57 28.82
CA THR A 116 -4.88 -6.12 27.45
C THR A 116 -3.59 -5.78 26.69
N SER A 117 -3.42 -6.33 25.49
CA SER A 117 -2.34 -5.94 24.56
C SER A 117 -2.42 -4.46 24.14
N ALA A 118 -3.58 -3.82 24.28
CA ALA A 118 -3.78 -2.39 24.02
C ALA A 118 -3.47 -1.49 25.23
N SER A 119 -2.80 -2.01 26.26
CA SER A 119 -2.41 -1.26 27.46
C SER A 119 -1.56 -0.02 27.15
N PHE A 120 -0.81 -0.03 26.04
CA PHE A 120 -0.03 1.12 25.59
C PHE A 120 -0.88 2.35 25.25
N LEU A 121 -2.18 2.21 24.99
CA LEU A 121 -3.09 3.34 24.74
C LEU A 121 -3.40 4.14 26.01
N VAL A 122 -3.28 3.51 27.19
CA VAL A 122 -3.59 4.11 28.49
C VAL A 122 -2.35 4.32 29.36
N SER A 123 -1.26 3.63 29.03
CA SER A 123 0.04 3.79 29.67
C SER A 123 0.63 5.17 29.36
N SER A 124 1.29 5.77 30.34
CA SER A 124 2.08 6.99 30.17
C SER A 124 3.47 6.73 29.59
N SER A 125 3.86 5.46 29.45
CA SER A 125 5.14 5.09 28.86
C SER A 125 5.14 5.38 27.36
N PRO A 126 6.27 5.85 26.80
CA PRO A 126 6.41 5.99 25.34
C PRO A 126 6.10 4.67 24.63
N ILE A 127 5.44 4.76 23.47
CA ILE A 127 5.15 3.59 22.63
C ILE A 127 6.49 2.97 22.22
N ARG A 128 6.65 1.67 22.50
CA ARG A 128 7.84 0.89 22.15
C ARG A 128 7.62 0.12 20.85
N SER A 129 8.72 -0.27 20.20
CA SER A 129 8.68 -1.14 19.00
C SER A 129 7.88 -2.44 19.23
N THR A 130 7.95 -2.98 20.44
CA THR A 130 7.22 -4.20 20.86
C THR A 130 5.71 -4.00 21.08
N SER A 131 5.21 -2.78 20.91
CA SER A 131 3.77 -2.50 21.05
C SER A 131 3.04 -2.96 19.79
N HIS A 132 2.28 -4.05 19.91
CA HIS A 132 1.49 -4.61 18.82
C HIS A 132 0.17 -3.84 18.66
N LEU A 133 0.13 -2.98 17.63
CA LEU A 133 -1.13 -2.40 17.16
C LEU A 133 -1.98 -3.52 16.53
N PRO A 134 -3.30 -3.57 16.82
CA PRO A 134 -4.21 -4.47 16.12
C PRO A 134 -4.08 -4.24 14.61
N GLN A 135 -3.87 -5.30 13.84
CA GLN A 135 -3.89 -5.20 12.39
C GLN A 135 -5.34 -4.95 11.97
N LEU A 136 -5.57 -3.84 11.25
CA LEU A 136 -6.88 -3.58 10.66
C LEU A 136 -7.10 -4.64 9.58
N THR A 137 -8.06 -5.54 9.80
CA THR A 137 -8.41 -6.57 8.83
C THR A 137 -9.14 -5.93 7.64
N THR A 138 -8.64 -6.20 6.44
CA THR A 138 -9.35 -5.85 5.21
C THR A 138 -10.18 -7.04 4.76
N THR A 139 -11.40 -6.79 4.30
CA THR A 139 -12.24 -7.82 3.68
C THR A 139 -12.05 -7.76 2.16
N LEU A 140 -12.07 -8.89 1.48
CA LEU A 140 -12.04 -8.89 0.01
C LEU A 140 -13.33 -8.24 -0.52
N ILE A 141 -13.21 -7.09 -1.17
CA ILE A 141 -14.34 -6.47 -1.88
C ILE A 141 -14.43 -7.15 -3.24
N SER A 142 -15.60 -7.75 -3.51
CA SER A 142 -15.88 -8.30 -4.84
C SER A 142 -15.82 -7.18 -5.90
N PRO A 143 -15.31 -7.47 -7.11
CA PRO A 143 -15.37 -6.53 -8.22
C PRO A 143 -16.82 -6.04 -8.43
N PRO A 144 -17.02 -4.80 -8.90
CA PRO A 144 -18.36 -4.31 -9.18
C PRO A 144 -18.97 -5.18 -10.27
N ARG A 145 -20.03 -5.92 -9.92
CA ARG A 145 -20.76 -6.74 -10.87
C ARG A 145 -22.01 -5.99 -11.29
N ASN A 146 -22.18 -5.81 -12.60
CA ASN A 146 -23.40 -5.25 -13.17
C ASN A 146 -24.45 -6.35 -13.30
N HIS A 147 -24.94 -6.85 -12.15
CA HIS A 147 -25.91 -7.96 -12.10
C HIS A 147 -27.16 -7.71 -12.94
N ASP A 148 -27.60 -6.46 -13.02
CA ASP A 148 -28.84 -6.09 -13.70
C ASP A 148 -28.62 -5.50 -15.10
N ALA A 149 -27.43 -5.65 -15.70
CA ALA A 149 -27.14 -5.08 -17.02
C ALA A 149 -28.18 -5.49 -18.09
N GLN A 150 -28.62 -6.75 -18.03
CA GLN A 150 -29.64 -7.29 -18.94
C GLN A 150 -31.03 -6.67 -18.70
N LEU A 151 -31.42 -6.50 -17.43
CA LEU A 151 -32.70 -5.88 -17.07
C LEU A 151 -32.73 -4.40 -17.43
N LEU A 152 -31.60 -3.70 -17.24
CA LEU A 152 -31.45 -2.30 -17.61
C LEU A 152 -31.39 -2.07 -19.13
N ALA A 153 -30.98 -3.08 -19.92
CA ALA A 153 -30.98 -3.01 -21.38
C ALA A 153 -32.39 -3.21 -21.99
N HIS A 154 -33.34 -3.80 -21.24
CA HIS A 154 -34.68 -4.02 -21.74
C HIS A 154 -35.45 -2.69 -21.86
N LYS A 155 -36.13 -2.47 -22.99
CA LYS A 155 -36.97 -1.29 -23.20
C LYS A 155 -38.31 -1.46 -22.46
N PRO A 156 -38.68 -0.55 -21.54
CA PRO A 156 -39.92 -0.70 -20.78
C PRO A 156 -41.13 -0.54 -21.72
N LYS A 157 -42.11 -1.42 -21.60
CA LYS A 157 -43.37 -1.41 -22.37
C LYS A 157 -44.48 -0.68 -21.63
N THR A 158 -44.43 -0.68 -20.31
CA THR A 158 -45.43 -0.04 -19.44
C THR A 158 -44.79 1.05 -18.58
N GLU A 159 -45.60 1.99 -18.10
CA GLU A 159 -45.13 3.05 -17.20
C GLU A 159 -44.59 2.47 -15.88
N TYR A 160 -45.24 1.43 -15.35
CA TYR A 160 -44.80 0.76 -14.14
C TYR A 160 -43.42 0.10 -14.30
N GLU A 161 -43.15 -0.54 -15.45
CA GLU A 161 -41.82 -1.05 -15.78
C GLU A 161 -40.77 0.05 -15.81
N ALA A 162 -41.09 1.22 -16.38
CA ALA A 162 -40.18 2.36 -16.41
C ALA A 162 -39.86 2.87 -14.99
N GLN A 163 -40.86 2.91 -14.09
CA GLN A 163 -40.66 3.28 -12.69
C GLN A 163 -39.77 2.26 -11.95
N LEU A 164 -39.96 0.96 -12.17
CA LEU A 164 -39.12 -0.09 -11.60
C LEU A 164 -37.68 -0.02 -12.11
N GLN A 165 -37.48 0.21 -13.41
CA GLN A 165 -36.15 0.36 -14.00
C GLN A 165 -35.43 1.60 -13.45
N ALA A 166 -36.15 2.72 -13.25
CA ALA A 166 -35.61 3.90 -12.60
C ALA A 166 -35.23 3.65 -11.13
N ALA A 167 -36.06 2.90 -10.38
CA ALA A 167 -35.75 2.50 -9.01
C ALA A 167 -34.52 1.58 -8.96
N LEU A 168 -34.39 0.63 -9.89
CA LEU A 168 -33.26 -0.28 -10.00
C LEU A 168 -31.96 0.47 -10.30
N LEU A 169 -31.98 1.42 -11.25
CA LEU A 169 -30.85 2.31 -11.52
C LEU A 169 -30.39 3.08 -10.28
N ARG A 170 -31.33 3.67 -9.53
CA ARG A 170 -31.00 4.38 -8.28
C ARG A 170 -30.38 3.44 -7.25
N SER A 171 -30.92 2.23 -7.09
CA SER A 171 -30.39 1.22 -6.18
C SER A 171 -28.96 0.82 -6.58
N ASN A 172 -28.71 0.55 -7.86
CA ASN A 172 -27.39 0.17 -8.36
C ASN A 172 -26.37 1.30 -8.20
N ASN A 173 -26.77 2.54 -8.47
CA ASN A 173 -25.92 3.70 -8.21
C ASN A 173 -25.57 3.85 -6.72
N GLN A 174 -26.54 3.61 -5.83
CA GLN A 174 -26.30 3.65 -4.39
C GLN A 174 -25.33 2.55 -3.93
N ILE A 175 -25.49 1.31 -4.42
CA ILE A 175 -24.60 0.18 -4.11
C ILE A 175 -23.19 0.47 -4.64
N ASN A 176 -23.06 0.98 -5.87
CA ASN A 176 -21.77 1.33 -6.44
C ASN A 176 -21.05 2.41 -5.61
N LEU A 177 -21.78 3.45 -5.18
CA LEU A 177 -21.23 4.49 -4.30
C LEU A 177 -20.79 3.91 -2.94
N GLN A 178 -21.56 3.00 -2.36
CA GLN A 178 -21.19 2.31 -1.11
C GLN A 178 -19.94 1.44 -1.30
N ASN A 179 -19.85 0.70 -2.41
CA ASN A 179 -18.69 -0.12 -2.75
C ASN A 179 -17.42 0.73 -2.95
N GLU A 180 -17.53 1.86 -3.65
CA GLU A 180 -16.41 2.81 -3.80
C GLU A 180 -15.95 3.36 -2.45
N THR A 181 -16.90 3.74 -1.58
CA THR A 181 -16.60 4.21 -0.23
C THR A 181 -15.87 3.14 0.58
N LEU A 182 -16.33 1.89 0.52
CA LEU A 182 -15.69 0.76 1.20
C LEU A 182 -14.28 0.49 0.65
N ARG A 183 -14.08 0.57 -0.67
CA ARG A 183 -12.73 0.43 -1.29
C ARG A 183 -11.80 1.53 -0.80
N ALA A 184 -12.28 2.78 -0.75
CA ALA A 184 -11.49 3.90 -0.25
C ALA A 184 -11.08 3.70 1.21
N MET A 185 -12.01 3.27 2.07
CA MET A 185 -11.71 2.94 3.47
C MET A 185 -10.69 1.81 3.59
N GLN A 186 -10.82 0.75 2.79
CA GLN A 186 -9.86 -0.36 2.83
C GLN A 186 -8.47 0.06 2.37
N ALA A 187 -8.39 0.82 1.29
CA ALA A 187 -7.12 1.39 0.83
C ALA A 187 -6.48 2.24 1.94
N GLN A 188 -7.26 3.08 2.62
CA GLN A 188 -6.78 3.87 3.75
C GLN A 188 -6.27 2.99 4.91
N ASN A 189 -6.98 1.93 5.27
CA ASN A 189 -6.55 0.99 6.31
C ASN A 189 -5.23 0.28 5.95
N ILE A 190 -5.06 -0.11 4.68
CA ILE A 190 -3.80 -0.72 4.18
C ILE A 190 -2.66 0.28 4.33
N LEU A 191 -2.85 1.52 3.91
CA LEU A 191 -1.84 2.58 4.02
C LEU A 191 -1.49 2.86 5.49
N GLN A 192 -2.47 2.90 6.39
CA GLN A 192 -2.25 3.07 7.82
C GLN A 192 -1.47 1.90 8.43
N ASN A 193 -1.82 0.66 8.09
CA ASN A 193 -1.09 -0.53 8.55
C ASN A 193 0.37 -0.49 8.06
N TRP A 194 0.60 -0.10 6.80
CA TRP A 194 1.93 0.04 6.24
C TRP A 194 2.74 1.13 6.93
N TYR A 195 2.16 2.31 7.12
CA TYR A 195 2.79 3.41 7.85
C TYR A 195 3.15 3.02 9.29
N ALA A 196 2.23 2.35 10.00
CA ALA A 196 2.48 1.88 11.36
C ALA A 196 3.63 0.86 11.42
N LYS A 197 3.76 -0.01 10.41
CA LYS A 197 4.88 -0.95 10.29
C LYS A 197 6.21 -0.22 10.09
N GLU A 198 6.24 0.79 9.22
CA GLU A 198 7.43 1.59 8.97
C GLU A 198 7.89 2.35 10.23
N ILE A 199 6.97 3.03 10.91
CA ILE A 199 7.26 3.75 12.16
C ILE A 199 7.75 2.78 13.24
N ARG A 200 7.20 1.56 13.32
CA ARG A 200 7.68 0.53 14.25
C ARG A 200 9.12 0.13 13.94
N GLY A 201 9.47 -0.10 12.67
CA GLY A 201 10.85 -0.42 12.28
C GLY A 201 11.84 0.69 12.62
N GLN A 202 11.42 1.96 12.47
CA GLN A 202 12.24 3.09 12.88
C GLN A 202 12.42 3.19 14.40
N LEU A 203 11.37 2.88 15.18
CA LEU A 203 11.43 2.80 16.64
C LEU A 203 12.35 1.67 17.09
N GLU A 204 12.22 0.48 16.51
CA GLU A 204 13.05 -0.69 16.79
C GLU A 204 14.53 -0.37 16.54
N TYR A 205 14.84 0.19 15.37
CA TYR A 205 16.20 0.64 15.05
C TYR A 205 16.76 1.67 16.04
N LYS A 206 15.94 2.62 16.49
CA LYS A 206 16.35 3.62 17.49
C LYS A 206 16.58 2.98 18.86
N GLU A 207 15.71 2.05 19.27
CA GLU A 207 15.84 1.30 20.52
C GLU A 207 17.08 0.41 20.51
N GLU A 208 17.32 -0.33 19.43
CA GLU A 208 18.52 -1.14 19.21
C GLU A 208 19.77 -0.29 19.24
N LYS A 209 19.80 0.84 18.51
CA LYS A 209 20.93 1.78 18.56
C LYS A 209 21.16 2.33 19.97
N ALA A 210 20.10 2.65 20.70
CA ALA A 210 20.22 3.12 22.08
C ALA A 210 20.77 2.03 23.01
N ASN A 211 20.36 0.77 22.81
CA ASN A 211 20.83 -0.37 23.59
C ASN A 211 22.27 -0.76 23.23
N ALA A 212 22.63 -0.73 21.95
CA ALA A 212 24.00 -0.94 21.47
C ALA A 212 24.95 0.10 22.08
N LYS A 213 24.57 1.39 22.09
CA LYS A 213 25.35 2.45 22.74
C LYS A 213 25.55 2.22 24.24
N LYS A 214 24.60 1.59 24.94
CA LYS A 214 24.76 1.22 26.35
C LYS A 214 25.75 0.07 26.51
N SER A 215 25.68 -0.94 25.65
CA SER A 215 26.60 -2.09 25.66
C SER A 215 28.04 -1.68 25.33
N THR A 216 28.27 -0.69 24.47
CA THR A 216 29.63 -0.22 24.13
C THR A 216 30.19 0.83 25.10
N ARG A 217 29.43 1.28 26.10
CA ARG A 217 29.95 2.21 27.11
C ARG A 217 30.83 1.42 28.08
N LEU A 218 32.13 1.71 28.12
CA LEU A 218 33.09 1.07 29.04
C LEU A 218 32.74 1.20 30.55
N HIS A 219 31.78 2.06 30.91
CA HIS A 219 31.38 2.37 32.28
C HIS A 219 29.90 2.05 32.56
N VAL A 220 29.44 0.82 32.32
CA VAL A 220 28.03 0.46 32.60
C VAL A 220 27.72 0.35 34.10
N ASP A 221 28.71 -0.02 34.93
CA ASP A 221 28.48 -0.34 36.36
C ASP A 221 28.37 0.89 37.28
N GLY A 222 28.62 2.09 36.77
CA GLY A 222 28.61 3.33 37.57
C GLY A 222 29.69 3.41 38.67
N ARG A 223 30.55 2.39 38.79
CA ARG A 223 31.70 2.37 39.71
C ARG A 223 32.93 2.95 39.01
N ALA A 224 33.70 3.75 39.73
CA ALA A 224 35.00 4.22 39.26
C ALA A 224 35.91 3.01 39.01
N LYS A 225 36.31 2.80 37.74
CA LYS A 225 37.33 1.81 37.37
C LYS A 225 38.68 2.51 37.31
N LEU A 226 39.73 1.84 37.77
CA LEU A 226 41.09 2.35 37.67
C LEU A 226 41.53 2.26 36.20
N LEU A 227 41.70 3.42 35.54
CA LEU A 227 42.06 3.50 34.12
C LEU A 227 43.43 2.86 33.80
N THR A 228 44.26 2.64 34.82
CA THR A 228 45.57 2.01 34.72
C THR A 228 45.55 0.50 34.97
N SER A 229 44.40 -0.10 35.29
CA SER A 229 44.31 -1.55 35.46
C SER A 229 44.46 -2.27 34.13
N ASP A 230 45.18 -3.39 34.12
CA ASP A 230 45.36 -4.23 32.92
C ASP A 230 44.02 -4.77 32.38
N GLU A 231 43.03 -4.94 33.26
CA GLU A 231 41.66 -5.29 32.87
C GLU A 231 40.99 -4.22 32.02
N PHE A 232 41.27 -2.94 32.29
CA PHE A 232 40.70 -1.84 31.51
C PHE A 232 41.35 -1.73 30.14
N THR A 233 42.68 -1.85 30.05
CA THR A 233 43.42 -1.77 28.78
C THR A 233 43.03 -2.90 27.82
N THR A 234 42.92 -4.14 28.32
CA THR A 234 42.45 -5.29 27.54
C THR A 234 41.02 -5.11 27.01
N LEU A 235 40.11 -4.53 27.81
CA LEU A 235 38.75 -4.21 27.35
C LEU A 235 38.72 -3.12 26.26
N VAL A 236 39.58 -2.10 26.36
CA VAL A 236 39.70 -1.06 25.31
C VAL A 236 40.23 -1.67 24.01
N GLU A 237 41.25 -2.53 24.09
CA GLU A 237 41.81 -3.22 22.94
C GLU A 237 40.75 -4.09 22.25
N GLN A 238 40.04 -4.95 23.00
CA GLN A 238 38.95 -5.77 22.47
C GLN A 238 37.82 -4.95 21.83
N ALA A 239 37.46 -3.81 22.43
CA ALA A 239 36.44 -2.92 21.86
C ALA A 239 36.93 -2.26 20.55
N SER A 240 38.22 -1.96 20.45
CA SER A 240 38.82 -1.38 19.24
C SER A 240 38.96 -2.40 18.11
N THR A 241 39.38 -3.63 18.42
CA THR A 241 39.46 -4.72 17.43
C THR A 241 38.08 -5.08 16.91
N LYS A 242 37.08 -5.22 17.79
CA LYS A 242 35.70 -5.51 17.38
C LYS A 242 35.13 -4.42 16.47
N LYS A 243 35.38 -3.13 16.77
CA LYS A 243 34.98 -2.02 15.89
C LYS A 243 35.67 -2.07 14.54
N ALA A 244 36.96 -2.41 14.50
CA ALA A 244 37.71 -2.54 13.26
C ALA A 244 37.20 -3.72 12.41
N GLU A 245 36.88 -4.86 13.03
CA GLU A 245 36.29 -6.03 12.37
C GLU A 245 34.89 -5.73 11.81
N GLU A 246 34.01 -5.10 12.60
CA GLU A 246 32.66 -4.71 12.16
C GLU A 246 32.72 -3.71 10.99
N ALA A 247 33.63 -2.72 11.05
CA ALA A 247 33.84 -1.77 9.95
C ALA A 247 34.39 -2.45 8.68
N ALA A 248 35.33 -3.39 8.85
CA ALA A 248 35.87 -4.16 7.73
C ALA A 248 34.81 -5.08 7.11
N GLU A 249 33.94 -5.71 7.91
CA GLU A 249 32.84 -6.54 7.41
C GLU A 249 31.80 -5.69 6.67
N LEU A 250 31.47 -4.50 7.18
CA LEU A 250 30.55 -3.58 6.52
C LEU A 250 31.11 -3.12 5.17
N SER A 251 32.40 -2.76 5.11
CA SER A 251 33.09 -2.42 3.86
C SER A 251 33.07 -3.59 2.87
N ARG A 252 33.39 -4.81 3.32
CA ARG A 252 33.33 -6.01 2.46
C ARG A 252 31.92 -6.23 1.91
N LYS A 253 30.88 -6.04 2.73
CA LYS A 253 29.48 -6.17 2.30
C LYS A 253 29.07 -5.08 1.30
N SER A 254 29.51 -3.83 1.49
CA SER A 254 29.25 -2.76 0.51
C SER A 254 29.97 -3.02 -0.80
N ASP A 255 31.24 -3.41 -0.77
CA ASP A 255 32.05 -3.69 -1.95
C ASP A 255 31.49 -4.90 -2.73
N ALA A 256 31.05 -5.93 -2.02
CA ALA A 256 30.35 -7.08 -2.61
C ALA A 256 29.04 -6.67 -3.30
N ARG A 257 28.28 -5.73 -2.73
CA ARG A 257 27.05 -5.21 -3.36
C ARG A 257 27.34 -4.38 -4.61
N VAL A 258 28.35 -3.52 -4.54
CA VAL A 258 28.75 -2.68 -5.69
C VAL A 258 29.21 -3.57 -6.85
N THR A 259 30.05 -4.56 -6.56
CA THR A 259 30.52 -5.52 -7.59
C THR A 259 29.40 -6.40 -8.14
N ALA A 260 28.47 -6.87 -7.30
CA ALA A 260 27.30 -7.62 -7.76
C ALA A 260 26.37 -6.78 -8.66
N ASN A 261 26.13 -5.52 -8.30
CA ASN A 261 25.34 -4.60 -9.12
C ASN A 261 26.01 -4.31 -10.47
N ALA A 262 27.34 -4.12 -10.48
CA ALA A 262 28.09 -3.94 -11.73
C ALA A 262 27.97 -5.15 -12.66
N ARG A 263 28.07 -6.37 -12.11
CA ARG A 263 27.88 -7.62 -12.88
C ARG A 263 26.45 -7.75 -13.40
N LEU A 264 25.45 -7.43 -12.58
CA LEU A 264 24.05 -7.43 -13.00
C LEU A 264 23.80 -6.46 -14.15
N ALA A 265 24.39 -5.25 -14.09
CA ALA A 265 24.27 -4.27 -15.17
C ALA A 265 24.87 -4.80 -16.48
N THR A 266 26.06 -5.41 -16.43
CA THR A 266 26.66 -6.04 -17.62
C THR A 266 25.81 -7.20 -18.16
N ALA A 267 25.29 -8.05 -17.28
CA ALA A 267 24.43 -9.16 -17.67
C ALA A 267 23.10 -8.69 -18.27
N MET A 268 22.55 -7.57 -17.80
CA MET A 268 21.33 -6.99 -18.37
C MET A 268 21.57 -6.48 -19.80
N ILE A 269 22.73 -5.87 -20.07
CA ILE A 269 23.10 -5.45 -21.44
C ILE A 269 23.18 -6.65 -22.39
N GLN A 270 23.77 -7.75 -21.93
CA GLN A 270 23.85 -8.99 -22.72
C GLN A 270 22.46 -9.58 -22.95
N TYR A 271 21.63 -9.63 -21.90
CA TYR A 271 20.25 -10.08 -21.98
C TYR A 271 19.43 -9.31 -23.03
N ASP A 272 19.51 -7.98 -23.03
CA ASP A 272 18.78 -7.15 -24.00
C ASP A 272 19.26 -7.39 -25.44
N ALA A 273 20.56 -7.65 -25.64
CA ALA A 273 21.11 -8.01 -26.95
C ALA A 273 20.62 -9.38 -27.43
N ASP A 274 20.55 -10.37 -26.53
CA ASP A 274 20.06 -11.72 -26.82
C ASP A 274 18.55 -11.71 -27.12
N VAL A 275 17.77 -10.93 -26.37
CA VAL A 275 16.32 -10.75 -26.63
C VAL A 275 16.09 -10.19 -28.02
N LYS A 276 16.78 -9.11 -28.40
CA LYS A 276 16.68 -8.52 -29.75
C LYS A 276 17.07 -9.51 -30.85
N SER A 277 18.10 -10.31 -30.63
CA SER A 277 18.52 -11.36 -31.57
C SER A 277 17.45 -12.45 -31.74
N VAL A 278 16.78 -12.83 -30.65
CA VAL A 278 15.67 -13.79 -30.66
C VAL A 278 14.43 -13.21 -31.35
N GLU A 279 14.09 -11.96 -31.07
CA GLU A 279 12.98 -11.24 -31.72
C GLU A 279 13.18 -11.17 -33.23
N GLY A 280 14.36 -10.76 -33.71
CA GLY A 280 14.63 -10.70 -35.15
C GLY A 280 14.53 -12.05 -35.86
N LYS A 281 14.93 -13.16 -35.21
CA LYS A 281 14.75 -14.51 -35.75
C LYS A 281 13.29 -14.94 -35.79
N ASN A 282 12.53 -14.59 -34.76
CA ASN A 282 11.10 -14.87 -34.70
C ASN A 282 10.34 -14.08 -35.76
N GLU A 283 10.70 -12.80 -35.97
CA GLU A 283 10.16 -11.97 -37.05
C GLU A 283 10.43 -12.58 -38.42
N GLN A 284 11.67 -13.02 -38.69
CA GLN A 284 12.01 -13.72 -39.94
C GLN A 284 11.16 -14.99 -40.13
N THR A 285 11.02 -15.80 -39.08
CA THR A 285 10.21 -17.04 -39.11
C THR A 285 8.73 -16.74 -39.39
N ILE A 286 8.20 -15.65 -38.82
CA ILE A 286 6.82 -15.21 -39.07
C ILE A 286 6.68 -14.70 -40.50
N ALA A 287 7.63 -13.90 -41.00
CA ALA A 287 7.61 -13.38 -42.37
C ALA A 287 7.69 -14.51 -43.42
N GLU A 288 8.52 -15.53 -43.19
CA GLU A 288 8.59 -16.74 -44.04
C GLU A 288 7.27 -17.51 -44.04
N TRP A 289 6.62 -17.63 -42.88
CA TRP A 289 5.30 -18.24 -42.78
C TRP A 289 4.23 -17.42 -43.50
N GLU A 290 4.23 -16.09 -43.35
CA GLU A 290 3.30 -15.19 -44.05
C GLU A 290 3.46 -15.26 -45.57
N ALA A 291 4.70 -15.29 -46.06
CA ALA A 291 4.98 -15.51 -47.49
C ALA A 291 4.44 -16.88 -47.97
N SER A 292 4.66 -17.94 -47.19
CA SER A 292 4.11 -19.28 -47.48
C SER A 292 2.58 -19.31 -47.47
N VAL A 293 1.94 -18.53 -46.58
CA VAL A 293 0.48 -18.39 -46.55
C VAL A 293 -0.01 -17.67 -47.80
N GLN A 294 0.66 -16.59 -48.23
CA GLN A 294 0.30 -15.86 -49.45
C GLN A 294 0.41 -16.74 -50.69
N GLU A 295 1.50 -17.50 -50.85
CA GLU A 295 1.66 -18.47 -51.94
C GLU A 295 0.54 -19.51 -51.93
N TRP A 296 0.19 -20.03 -50.75
CA TRP A 296 -0.91 -20.96 -50.60
C TRP A 296 -2.27 -20.34 -50.97
N GLU A 297 -2.51 -19.07 -50.64
CA GLU A 297 -3.75 -18.36 -51.00
C GLU A 297 -3.88 -18.16 -52.51
N VAL A 298 -2.79 -17.77 -53.20
CA VAL A 298 -2.77 -17.66 -54.67
C VAL A 298 -3.08 -19.00 -55.33
N GLU A 299 -2.43 -20.08 -54.90
CA GLU A 299 -2.65 -21.43 -55.44
C GLU A 299 -4.06 -21.95 -55.14
N ARG A 300 -4.59 -21.68 -53.94
CA ARG A 300 -5.97 -22.01 -53.57
C ARG A 300 -6.96 -21.33 -54.50
N ASP A 301 -6.75 -20.05 -54.80
CA ASP A 301 -7.66 -19.27 -55.63
C ASP A 301 -7.56 -19.71 -57.10
N LEU A 302 -6.37 -20.01 -57.62
CA LEU A 302 -6.18 -20.64 -58.94
C LEU A 302 -6.90 -21.99 -59.03
N ALA A 303 -6.70 -22.88 -58.05
CA ALA A 303 -7.37 -24.19 -58.01
C ALA A 303 -8.90 -24.05 -58.02
N ARG A 304 -9.43 -23.02 -57.35
CA ARG A 304 -10.87 -22.71 -57.35
C ARG A 304 -11.35 -22.26 -58.73
N THR A 305 -10.58 -21.44 -59.44
CA THR A 305 -10.93 -21.01 -60.81
C THR A 305 -10.92 -22.16 -61.82
N GLU A 306 -10.00 -23.12 -61.66
CA GLU A 306 -9.87 -24.30 -62.52
C GLU A 306 -10.79 -25.47 -62.10
N GLN A 307 -11.56 -25.32 -61.03
CA GLN A 307 -12.41 -26.36 -60.43
C GLN A 307 -11.66 -27.65 -60.04
N ARG A 308 -10.37 -27.56 -59.72
CA ARG A 308 -9.58 -28.67 -59.18
C ARG A 308 -9.52 -28.61 -57.65
N LYS A 309 -9.23 -29.74 -57.02
CA LYS A 309 -8.92 -29.77 -55.57
C LYS A 309 -7.51 -29.22 -55.36
N ALA A 310 -7.37 -28.21 -54.50
CA ALA A 310 -6.06 -27.73 -54.08
C ALA A 310 -5.27 -28.88 -53.44
N ALA A 311 -4.09 -29.19 -53.98
CA ALA A 311 -3.27 -30.30 -53.49
C ALA A 311 -2.51 -29.96 -52.20
N TRP A 312 -2.50 -28.69 -51.78
CA TRP A 312 -1.65 -28.18 -50.71
C TRP A 312 -2.46 -27.84 -49.46
N THR A 313 -1.94 -28.23 -48.30
CA THR A 313 -2.52 -27.88 -46.99
C THR A 313 -2.05 -26.50 -46.55
N LYS A 314 -2.89 -25.76 -45.83
CA LYS A 314 -2.54 -24.43 -45.32
C LYS A 314 -1.37 -24.56 -44.34
N PRO A 315 -0.29 -23.77 -44.49
CA PRO A 315 0.83 -23.84 -43.55
C PRO A 315 0.38 -23.46 -42.13
N LEU A 316 0.81 -24.25 -41.14
CA LEU A 316 0.49 -24.04 -39.72
C LEU A 316 1.22 -22.82 -39.18
N LYS A 317 0.53 -22.01 -38.37
CA LYS A 317 1.12 -20.81 -37.77
C LYS A 317 2.24 -21.20 -36.79
N PRO A 318 3.44 -20.58 -36.89
CA PRO A 318 4.52 -20.84 -35.94
C PRO A 318 4.10 -20.38 -34.54
N THR A 319 4.33 -21.23 -33.54
CA THR A 319 4.04 -20.95 -32.13
C THR A 319 5.21 -21.39 -31.25
N TYR A 320 5.26 -20.90 -30.00
CA TYR A 320 6.25 -21.38 -29.02
C TYR A 320 6.04 -22.85 -28.64
N ALA A 321 4.79 -23.33 -28.65
CA ALA A 321 4.47 -24.72 -28.33
C ALA A 321 4.90 -25.68 -29.44
N SER A 322 4.86 -25.24 -30.69
CA SER A 322 5.37 -26.00 -31.83
C SER A 322 6.91 -25.97 -31.94
N GLY A 323 7.60 -25.18 -31.10
CA GLY A 323 9.06 -25.05 -31.10
C GLY A 323 9.63 -24.27 -32.29
N MET A 324 8.77 -23.67 -33.13
CA MET A 324 9.19 -22.89 -34.29
C MET A 324 9.62 -21.47 -33.89
N LEU A 325 9.03 -20.91 -32.83
CA LEU A 325 9.46 -19.64 -32.25
C LEU A 325 10.41 -19.88 -31.07
N LEU A 326 11.51 -19.13 -31.05
CA LEU A 326 12.49 -19.14 -29.98
C LEU A 326 11.98 -18.34 -28.78
N LYS A 327 12.02 -18.93 -27.59
CA LYS A 327 11.68 -18.22 -26.34
C LYS A 327 12.84 -17.29 -25.95
N PRO A 328 12.55 -16.09 -25.42
CA PRO A 328 13.61 -15.23 -24.88
C PRO A 328 14.30 -15.93 -23.69
N PRO A 329 15.59 -15.64 -23.45
CA PRO A 329 16.30 -16.13 -22.27
C PRO A 329 15.62 -15.65 -20.97
N PRO A 330 15.90 -16.27 -19.81
CA PRO A 330 15.42 -15.77 -18.53
C PRO A 330 16.16 -14.48 -18.13
N LYS A 331 15.43 -13.51 -17.59
CA LYS A 331 15.99 -12.21 -17.15
C LYS A 331 16.93 -12.40 -15.94
N PRO A 332 18.16 -11.88 -15.96
CA PRO A 332 19.11 -12.02 -14.85
C PRO A 332 18.62 -11.28 -13.59
N LYS A 333 18.84 -11.87 -12.40
CA LYS A 333 18.41 -11.31 -11.11
C LYS A 333 19.61 -11.01 -10.21
N LEU A 334 19.48 -10.05 -9.30
CA LEU A 334 20.55 -9.69 -8.36
C LEU A 334 21.00 -10.87 -7.48
N SER A 335 20.08 -11.77 -7.12
CA SER A 335 20.37 -12.99 -6.36
C SER A 335 21.44 -13.86 -7.02
N ASP A 336 21.45 -13.92 -8.36
CA ASP A 336 22.33 -14.80 -9.14
C ASP A 336 23.81 -14.38 -8.97
N PHE A 337 24.04 -13.10 -8.65
CA PHE A 337 25.36 -12.51 -8.46
C PHE A 337 25.78 -12.40 -6.98
N LEU A 338 24.84 -12.51 -6.04
CA LEU A 338 25.13 -12.51 -4.60
C LEU A 338 25.45 -13.91 -4.05
N SER A 339 24.91 -14.97 -4.67
CA SER A 339 25.05 -16.35 -4.17
C SER A 339 26.40 -17.03 -4.46
N THR A 340 27.29 -16.39 -5.21
CA THR A 340 28.54 -17.00 -5.69
C THR A 340 29.60 -17.26 -4.59
N GLN A 341 29.36 -16.87 -3.34
CA GLN A 341 30.25 -17.18 -2.22
C GLN A 341 29.95 -18.50 -1.50
N ARG A 342 28.86 -19.21 -1.83
CA ARG A 342 28.76 -20.64 -1.51
C ARG A 342 29.41 -21.46 -2.63
N ILE A 343 30.71 -21.24 -2.85
CA ILE A 343 31.54 -22.35 -3.30
C ILE A 343 31.59 -23.28 -2.10
N ALA A 344 30.62 -24.21 -2.02
CA ALA A 344 30.77 -25.34 -1.13
C ALA A 344 32.15 -25.94 -1.46
N PRO A 345 33.08 -26.05 -0.50
CA PRO A 345 34.22 -26.89 -0.72
C PRO A 345 33.63 -28.27 -1.01
N SER A 346 33.72 -28.68 -2.28
CA SER A 346 33.52 -30.05 -2.72
C SER A 346 34.62 -30.86 -2.06
N ASN A 347 34.47 -31.11 -0.75
CA ASN A 347 35.25 -32.05 0.02
C ASN A 347 34.73 -33.42 -0.36
N ASN A 348 35.07 -33.84 -1.57
CA ASN A 348 35.03 -35.23 -1.97
C ASN A 348 36.16 -35.94 -1.21
N ARG A 349 35.91 -36.30 0.04
CA ARG A 349 36.72 -37.27 0.80
C ARG A 349 35.83 -38.09 1.73
N ASN A 350 35.67 -39.33 1.30
CA ASN A 350 35.36 -40.55 2.05
C ASN A 350 34.01 -40.64 2.76
N SER A 351 33.17 -41.46 2.13
CA SER A 351 32.32 -42.43 2.80
C SER A 351 33.12 -43.24 3.83
N THR A 352 32.87 -43.04 5.11
CA THR A 352 32.93 -44.12 6.10
C THR A 352 31.80 -43.91 7.10
N THR A 353 30.87 -44.85 7.05
CA THR A 353 29.90 -45.25 8.05
C THR A 353 30.25 -44.91 9.50
N LYS A 354 29.32 -44.27 10.24
CA LYS A 354 28.85 -44.79 11.52
C LYS A 354 27.59 -44.10 12.02
N SER A 355 26.63 -44.94 12.34
CA SER A 355 25.32 -44.72 12.94
C SER A 355 25.39 -44.06 14.33
N THR A 356 24.45 -43.17 14.63
CA THR A 356 23.72 -43.00 15.92
C THR A 356 22.73 -41.84 15.69
N GLU A 357 21.44 -42.14 15.52
CA GLU A 357 20.42 -42.10 16.58
C GLU A 357 20.38 -40.77 17.36
N ASP A 358 19.27 -40.06 17.14
CA ASP A 358 18.35 -39.55 18.17
C ASP A 358 18.02 -38.05 18.09
N GLY A 359 16.72 -37.76 18.19
CA GLY A 359 16.24 -36.52 18.80
C GLY A 359 15.78 -35.35 17.91
N SER A 360 14.46 -35.29 17.72
CA SER A 360 13.59 -34.09 17.88
C SER A 360 13.52 -32.98 16.82
N ASP A 361 12.36 -32.95 16.16
CA ASP A 361 11.40 -31.84 16.08
C ASP A 361 11.90 -30.38 15.97
N ALA A 362 11.69 -29.79 14.79
CA ALA A 362 11.15 -28.43 14.68
C ALA A 362 10.60 -28.20 13.26
N GLU A 363 9.28 -28.11 13.16
CA GLU A 363 8.57 -27.60 11.99
C GLU A 363 9.04 -26.17 11.67
N SER A 364 9.48 -25.94 10.43
CA SER A 364 9.66 -24.58 9.89
C SER A 364 8.85 -24.48 8.61
N ASP A 365 7.62 -24.00 8.81
CA ASP A 365 6.68 -23.50 7.83
C ASP A 365 7.33 -22.39 6.98
N LYS A 366 7.50 -22.64 5.68
CA LYS A 366 7.98 -21.66 4.70
C LYS A 366 6.81 -21.22 3.84
N GLY A 367 6.14 -20.16 4.26
CA GLY A 367 5.23 -19.37 3.44
C GLY A 367 5.99 -18.72 2.27
N SER A 368 5.68 -19.18 1.07
CA SER A 368 6.20 -18.69 -0.21
C SER A 368 5.27 -17.59 -0.75
N ASP A 369 5.61 -16.32 -0.53
CA ASP A 369 4.92 -15.20 -1.18
C ASP A 369 5.46 -14.99 -2.61
N GLY A 370 4.73 -15.56 -3.57
CA GLY A 370 4.86 -15.25 -4.99
C GLY A 370 4.32 -13.86 -5.30
N LYS A 371 5.20 -12.94 -5.72
CA LYS A 371 4.79 -11.69 -6.36
C LYS A 371 4.80 -11.88 -7.87
N GLU A 372 3.60 -12.05 -8.41
CA GLU A 372 3.27 -11.95 -9.83
C GLU A 372 3.38 -10.47 -10.24
N TYR A 373 4.33 -10.15 -11.12
CA TYR A 373 4.42 -8.85 -11.76
C TYR A 373 3.61 -8.93 -13.05
N THR A 374 2.46 -8.26 -13.07
CA THR A 374 1.72 -7.97 -14.30
C THR A 374 2.41 -6.80 -15.02
N ASP A 375 2.94 -7.12 -16.18
CA ASP A 375 3.49 -6.21 -17.18
C ASP A 375 2.33 -5.55 -17.93
N GLU A 376 2.07 -4.26 -17.67
CA GLU A 376 1.14 -3.47 -18.49
C GLU A 376 1.94 -2.64 -19.48
N GLY A 377 1.65 -2.86 -20.76
CA GLY A 377 2.38 -2.36 -21.91
C GLY A 377 2.32 -0.85 -22.05
N SER A 378 3.47 -0.29 -22.40
CA SER A 378 3.62 1.08 -22.90
C SER A 378 3.47 1.04 -24.41
N GLY A 379 2.30 1.44 -24.91
CA GLY A 379 2.03 1.67 -26.33
C GLY A 379 2.77 2.91 -26.83
N SER A 380 3.48 2.73 -27.93
CA SER A 380 4.18 3.75 -28.71
C SER A 380 3.21 4.41 -29.69
N ASP A 381 2.95 5.70 -29.52
CA ASP A 381 2.38 6.55 -30.58
C ASP A 381 3.52 7.31 -31.27
N ALA A 382 3.85 6.87 -32.47
CA ALA A 382 4.71 7.57 -33.40
C ALA A 382 3.82 8.29 -34.42
N GLU A 383 3.67 9.61 -34.27
CA GLU A 383 3.16 10.46 -35.33
C GLU A 383 4.33 10.90 -36.22
N GLY A 384 4.33 10.41 -37.46
CA GLY A 384 5.12 10.95 -38.55
C GLY A 384 4.34 12.08 -39.20
N ASP A 385 4.92 13.28 -39.22
CA ASP A 385 4.46 14.41 -40.02
C ASP A 385 5.37 14.53 -41.24
N GLY A 386 4.77 14.34 -42.41
CA GLY A 386 5.39 14.51 -43.71
C GLY A 386 5.03 15.90 -44.24
N SER A 387 6.04 16.70 -44.54
CA SER A 387 5.87 17.95 -45.27
C SER A 387 6.43 17.79 -46.69
N ASP A 388 5.51 17.84 -47.65
CA ASP A 388 5.76 17.94 -49.08
C ASP A 388 6.56 19.20 -49.45
N ALA A 389 7.31 19.09 -50.55
CA ALA A 389 7.93 20.17 -51.31
C ALA A 389 7.53 20.06 -52.79
#